data_AF-A0A847G7V8-F1
#
_entry.id   AF-A0A847G7V8-F1
#
_cell.length_a   1.000
_cell.length_b   1.000
_cell.length_c   1.000
_cell.angle_alpha   90.00
_cell.angle_beta   90.00
_cell.angle_gamma   90.00
#
_symmetry.space_group_name_H-M   'P 1'
#
loop_
_entity.id
_entity.type
_entity.pdbx_description
1 polymer ?
#
loop_
_entity_poly.entity_id
_entity_poly.type
_entity_poly.pdbx_seq_one_letter_code
_entity_poly.pdbx_strand_id
1 'polypeptide(L)' 'KEGKEPNQGVGYLDDGTMIVVDGGRHYMGKTVSVVVTSVLQTAAGRMIFTRFNGLLQ' A
#
# COMPACT_ATOMS: atom_id res chain seq x y z
N LYS A 1 -0.82 -7.77 4.24
CA LYS A 1 -1.57 -7.85 5.52
C LYS A 1 -2.81 -6.96 5.42
N GLU A 2 -3.84 -7.19 6.21
CA GLU A 2 -4.92 -6.21 6.35
C GLU A 2 -4.35 -4.90 6.95
N GLY A 3 -4.84 -3.76 6.46
CA GLY A 3 -4.47 -2.44 6.97
C GLY A 3 -5.31 -2.00 8.15
N LYS A 4 -5.08 -0.75 8.59
CA LYS A 4 -5.80 -0.18 9.72
C LYS A 4 -7.27 0.07 9.38
N GLU A 5 -7.54 0.58 8.17
CA GLU A 5 -8.89 0.84 7.70
C GLU A 5 -9.49 -0.36 6.94
N PRO A 6 -10.82 -0.58 6.96
CA PRO A 6 -11.48 -1.81 6.46
C PRO A 6 -11.21 -2.20 4.99
N ASN A 7 -10.71 -1.29 4.16
CA ASN A 7 -10.40 -1.51 2.74
C ASN A 7 -8.89 -1.51 2.44
N GLN A 8 -8.05 -1.28 3.43
CA GLN A 8 -6.61 -1.16 3.21
C GLN A 8 -5.93 -2.52 3.13
N GLY A 9 -4.97 -2.60 2.21
CA GLY A 9 -3.88 -3.57 2.27
C GLY A 9 -2.60 -2.89 2.76
N VAL A 10 -1.77 -3.62 3.51
CA VAL A 10 -0.44 -3.17 3.91
C VAL A 10 0.63 -4.16 3.45
N GLY A 11 1.66 -3.62 2.83
CA GLY A 11 2.89 -4.31 2.42
C GLY A 11 4.12 -3.59 2.96
N TYR A 12 5.28 -4.22 2.81
CA TYR A 12 6.56 -3.67 3.25
C TYR A 12 7.60 -3.87 2.16
N LEU A 13 8.48 -2.90 1.98
CA LEU A 13 9.72 -3.08 1.23
C LEU A 13 10.81 -3.66 2.14
N ASP A 14 11.89 -4.14 1.54
CA ASP A 14 12.99 -4.77 2.27
C ASP A 14 13.71 -3.80 3.23
N ASP A 15 13.62 -2.50 2.97
CA ASP A 15 14.17 -1.45 3.83
C ASP A 15 13.25 -1.08 5.01
N GLY A 16 12.11 -1.77 5.16
CA GLY A 16 11.12 -1.52 6.21
C GLY A 16 10.11 -0.42 5.87
N THR A 17 10.18 0.21 4.70
CA THR A 17 9.18 1.17 4.25
C THR A 17 7.80 0.52 4.19
N MET A 18 6.82 1.12 4.86
CA MET A 18 5.46 0.62 4.87
C MET A 18 4.67 1.14 3.66
N ILE A 19 4.07 0.24 2.91
CA ILE A 19 3.21 0.56 1.77
C ILE A 19 1.75 0.35 2.18
N VAL A 20 0.95 1.42 2.14
CA VAL A 20 -0.48 1.38 2.43
C VAL A 20 -1.25 1.51 1.12
N VAL A 21 -2.04 0.50 0.77
CA VAL A 21 -2.81 0.41 -0.48
C VAL A 21 -4.29 0.60 -0.20
N ASP A 22 -4.85 1.72 -0.65
CA ASP A 22 -6.30 1.96 -0.63
C ASP A 22 -7.03 1.00 -1.60
N GLY A 23 -8.06 0.32 -1.10
CA GLY A 23 -8.73 -0.79 -1.78
C GLY A 23 -7.92 -2.10 -1.84
N GLY A 24 -6.72 -2.14 -1.23
CA GLY A 24 -5.81 -3.27 -1.31
C GLY A 24 -6.32 -4.56 -0.67
N ARG A 25 -7.32 -4.49 0.22
CA ARG A 25 -7.86 -5.68 0.91
C ARG A 25 -8.42 -6.73 -0.06
N HIS A 26 -9.08 -6.30 -1.14
CA HIS A 26 -9.67 -7.20 -2.14
C HIS A 26 -8.63 -7.93 -3.01
N TYR A 27 -7.38 -7.47 -2.97
CA TYR A 27 -6.28 -7.98 -3.78
C TYR A 27 -5.20 -8.67 -2.95
N MET A 28 -5.52 -9.05 -1.70
CA MET A 28 -4.60 -9.79 -0.85
C MET A 28 -4.18 -11.12 -1.49
N GLY A 29 -2.87 -11.40 -1.46
CA GLY A 29 -2.27 -12.57 -2.09
C GLY A 29 -2.11 -12.46 -3.61
N LYS A 30 -2.48 -11.33 -4.23
CA LYS A 30 -2.30 -11.09 -5.67
C LYS A 30 -1.19 -10.06 -5.91
N THR A 31 -0.49 -10.22 -7.03
CA THR A 31 0.40 -9.18 -7.56
C THR A 31 -0.45 -8.16 -8.31
N VAL A 32 -0.37 -6.89 -7.90
CA VAL A 32 -1.15 -5.80 -8.49
C VAL A 32 -0.31 -4.56 -8.67
N SER A 33 -0.67 -3.76 -9.69
CA SER A 33 -0.07 -2.45 -9.91
C SER A 33 -0.83 -1.37 -9.15
N VAL A 34 -0.08 -0.44 -8.55
CA VAL A 34 -0.63 0.66 -7.75
C VAL A 34 0.03 1.97 -8.16
N VAL A 35 -0.65 3.09 -7.92
CA VAL A 35 -0.10 4.44 -8.12
C VAL A 35 0.20 5.04 -6.75
N VAL A 36 1.39 5.59 -6.58
CA VAL A 36 1.77 6.36 -5.37
C VAL A 36 0.99 7.66 -5.34
N THR A 37 0.28 7.91 -4.24
CA THR A 37 -0.51 9.13 -4.05
C THR A 37 0.18 10.12 -3.12
N SER A 38 0.91 9.62 -2.11
CA SER A 38 1.71 10.45 -1.21
C SER A 38 2.79 9.65 -0.48
N VAL A 39 3.77 10.37 0.06
CA VAL A 39 4.82 9.81 0.92
C VAL A 39 4.82 10.57 2.23
N LEU A 40 4.80 9.85 3.34
CA LEU A 40 4.95 10.38 4.68
C LEU A 40 6.28 9.88 5.25
N GLN A 41 7.19 10.81 5.54
CA GLN A 41 8.43 10.52 6.24
C GLN A 41 8.29 10.97 7.70
N THR A 42 8.64 10.08 8.63
CA THR A 42 8.75 10.40 10.06
C THR A 42 10.12 9.96 10.59
N ALA A 43 10.45 10.34 11.82
CA ALA A 43 11.66 9.85 12.50
C ALA A 43 11.66 8.32 12.71
N ALA A 44 10.48 7.70 12.79
CA ALA A 44 10.33 6.26 12.97
C ALA A 44 10.38 5.46 11.65
N GLY A 45 10.34 6.13 10.50
CA GLY A 45 10.39 5.49 9.19
C GLY A 45 9.57 6.19 8.10
N ARG A 46 9.50 5.53 6.95
CA ARG A 46 8.79 5.99 5.75
C ARG A 46 7.52 5.19 5.53
N MET A 47 6.46 5.90 5.16
CA MET A 47 5.20 5.34 4.70
C MET A 47 4.88 5.86 3.31
N ILE A 48 4.47 4.98 2.40
CA ILE A 48 4.02 5.33 1.05
C ILE A 48 2.54 4.95 0.96
N PHE A 49 1.72 5.92 0.61
CA PHE A 49 0.31 5.72 0.35
C PHE A 49 0.11 5.53 -1.15
N THR A 50 -0.70 4.53 -1.49
CA THR A 50 -0.98 4.18 -2.87
C THR A 50 -2.47 3.92 -3.06
N ARG A 51 -2.91 3.98 -4.31
CA ARG A 51 -4.24 3.55 -4.75
C ARG A 51 -4.08 2.49 -5.82
N PHE A 52 -4.99 1.52 -5.82
CA PHE A 52 -5.06 0.52 -6.90
C PHE A 52 -5.18 1.19 -8.28
N ASN A 53 -4.37 0.74 -9.25
CA ASN A 53 -4.47 1.18 -10.64
C ASN A 53 -5.33 0.19 -11.43
N GLY A 54 -6.59 0.52 -11.69
CA GLY A 54 -7.53 -0.35 -12.40
C GLY A 54 -7.28 -0.53 -13.91
N LEU A 55 -6.21 0.06 -14.45
CA LEU A 55 -5.92 0.05 -15.90
C LEU A 55 -5.13 -1.18 -16.38
N LEU A 56 -4.75 -2.10 -15.50
CA LEU A 56 -4.10 -3.35 -15.87
C LEU A 56 -4.99 -4.51 -15.37
N GLN A 57 -5.87 -5.00 -16.26
CA GLN A 57 -6.47 -6.33 -16.18
C GLN A 57 -5.84 -7.22 -17.23
#